data_AF-A0A1V4IX36-F1
#
_entry.id   AF-A0A1V4IX36-F1
#
_cell.length_a   1.000
_cell.length_b   1.000
_cell.length_c   1.000
_cell.angle_alpha   90.00
_cell.angle_beta   90.00
_cell.angle_gamma   90.00
#
_symmetry.space_group_name_H-M   'P 1'
#
loop_
_entity.id
_entity.type
_entity.pdbx_description
1 polymer ?
#
loop_
_entity_poly.entity_id
_entity_poly.type
_entity_poly.pdbx_seq_one_letter_code
_entity_poly.pdbx_strand_id
1 'polypeptide(L)'
;MENDSSIINTKIDMTNNHNKENKTLQIKQEQLDIAKRWIQTGQVNIHREVISIDKNFTIPIKREELVIEKTLIKSTIPGFNASSPEAIRIPLCEEHVEFSKHMVTLEDVSIYKHQIKEIIHIEETLKREEPKIKTTGAPRIIDESNFTHS
;
A
#
# COMPACT_ATOMS: atom_id res chain seq x y z
N MET A 1 66.29 -23.40 -38.41
CA MET A 1 65.52 -24.25 -37.50
C MET A 1 64.20 -24.50 -38.22
N GLU A 2 64.22 -25.34 -39.25
CA GLU A 2 63.89 -26.79 -39.16
C GLU A 2 62.40 -26.91 -38.85
N ASN A 3 61.51 -27.00 -39.84
CA ASN A 3 61.29 -28.11 -40.79
C ASN A 3 61.10 -29.44 -40.04
N ASP A 4 59.85 -29.81 -39.79
CA ASP A 4 59.47 -31.20 -39.56
C ASP A 4 58.10 -31.48 -40.17
N SER A 5 58.18 -31.89 -41.42
CA SER A 5 57.23 -32.73 -42.12
C SER A 5 56.96 -34.02 -41.35
N SER A 6 55.70 -34.34 -41.09
CA SER A 6 55.27 -35.72 -40.84
C SER A 6 54.10 -36.06 -41.76
N ILE A 7 54.45 -36.81 -42.80
CA ILE A 7 53.58 -37.49 -43.74
C ILE A 7 52.77 -38.51 -42.94
N ILE A 8 51.44 -38.41 -42.95
CA ILE A 8 50.57 -39.51 -42.52
C ILE A 8 49.85 -40.07 -43.75
N ASN A 9 50.25 -41.29 -44.07
CA ASN A 9 49.81 -42.07 -45.21
C ASN A 9 48.29 -42.18 -45.27
N THR A 10 47.78 -41.81 -46.43
CA THR A 10 46.49 -42.17 -46.98
C THR A 10 46.22 -43.67 -46.82
N LYS A 11 45.21 -44.02 -46.02
CA LYS A 11 44.47 -45.26 -46.21
C LYS A 11 43.02 -44.88 -46.52
N ILE A 12 42.75 -44.72 -47.81
CA ILE A 12 41.39 -44.59 -48.34
C ILE A 12 40.85 -46.01 -48.42
N ASP A 13 40.14 -46.44 -47.39
CA ASP A 13 39.27 -47.61 -47.49
C ASP A 13 38.01 -47.18 -48.25
N MET A 14 38.04 -47.37 -49.57
CA MET A 14 36.86 -47.26 -50.43
C MET A 14 35.86 -48.35 -50.03
N THR A 15 34.86 -47.99 -49.24
CA THR A 15 33.61 -48.75 -49.16
C THR A 15 32.48 -47.89 -49.71
N ASN A 16 32.08 -48.27 -50.92
CA ASN A 16 30.98 -47.69 -51.67
C ASN A 16 29.66 -48.05 -50.96
N ASN A 17 29.22 -47.23 -50.01
CA ASN A 17 27.90 -47.33 -49.42
C ASN A 17 27.22 -45.97 -49.51
N HIS A 18 26.26 -45.85 -50.43
CA HIS A 18 25.51 -44.63 -50.71
C HIS A 18 24.45 -44.42 -49.61
N ASN A 19 24.91 -44.17 -48.39
CA ASN A 19 24.06 -43.72 -47.31
C ASN A 19 23.83 -42.21 -47.51
N LYS A 20 22.59 -41.81 -47.82
CA LYS A 20 22.21 -40.39 -47.83
C LYS A 20 22.32 -39.87 -46.39
N GLU A 21 23.46 -39.30 -46.04
CA GLU A 21 23.61 -38.55 -44.79
C GLU A 21 22.78 -37.27 -44.88
N ASN A 22 21.59 -37.30 -44.30
CA ASN A 22 20.75 -36.12 -44.16
C ASN A 22 21.38 -35.17 -43.13
N LYS A 23 21.84 -34.00 -43.58
CA LYS A 23 22.36 -32.94 -42.71
C LYS A 23 21.29 -31.88 -42.49
N THR A 24 21.01 -31.55 -41.24
CA THR A 24 20.05 -30.52 -40.85
C THR A 24 20.79 -29.29 -40.32
N LEU A 25 20.32 -28.10 -40.70
CA LEU A 25 20.80 -26.84 -40.16
C LEU A 25 19.66 -26.22 -39.34
N GLN A 26 19.90 -25.99 -38.04
CA GLN A 26 18.94 -25.30 -37.19
C GLN A 26 19.13 -23.80 -37.33
N ILE A 27 18.05 -23.09 -37.63
CA ILE A 27 18.00 -21.64 -37.80
C ILE A 27 17.32 -21.04 -36.58
N LYS A 28 17.90 -20.00 -36.00
CA LYS A 28 17.38 -19.32 -34.80
C LYS A 28 16.85 -17.93 -35.11
N GLN A 29 15.92 -17.47 -34.28
CA GLN A 29 15.37 -16.13 -34.31
C GLN A 29 15.18 -15.62 -32.89
N GLU A 30 15.45 -14.34 -32.68
CA GLU A 30 15.18 -13.65 -31.41
C GLU A 30 13.69 -13.28 -31.29
N GLN A 31 13.16 -13.38 -30.07
CA GLN A 31 11.79 -12.98 -29.71
C GLN A 31 11.85 -12.04 -28.51
N LEU A 32 10.97 -11.03 -28.49
CA LEU A 32 10.88 -10.04 -27.42
C LEU A 32 9.61 -10.26 -26.60
N ASP A 33 9.78 -10.46 -25.29
CA ASP A 33 8.67 -10.56 -24.33
C ASP A 33 8.64 -9.32 -23.44
N ILE A 34 7.47 -8.66 -23.36
CA ILE A 34 7.27 -7.45 -22.57
C ILE A 34 6.36 -7.76 -21.39
N ALA A 35 6.85 -7.53 -20.17
CA ALA A 35 6.09 -7.67 -18.93
C ALA A 35 6.17 -6.39 -18.09
N LYS A 36 5.05 -6.03 -17.45
CA LYS A 36 4.98 -4.94 -16.48
C LYS A 36 4.72 -5.51 -15.10
N ARG A 37 5.42 -4.98 -14.10
CA ARG A 37 5.19 -5.31 -12.69
C ARG A 37 4.94 -4.05 -11.89
N TRP A 38 4.10 -4.16 -10.88
CA TRP A 38 3.91 -3.11 -9.90
C TRP A 38 5.12 -3.04 -8.97
N ILE A 39 5.60 -1.82 -8.75
CA ILE A 39 6.65 -1.54 -7.77
C ILE A 39 6.06 -0.53 -6.79
N GLN A 40 6.13 -0.83 -5.50
CA GLN A 40 5.70 0.10 -4.46
C GLN A 40 6.74 1.21 -4.36
N THR A 41 6.34 2.45 -4.67
CA THR A 41 7.23 3.62 -4.65
C THR A 41 7.09 4.45 -3.38
N GLY A 42 6.06 4.21 -2.57
CA GLY A 42 5.82 4.94 -1.34
C GLY A 42 4.74 4.31 -0.47
N GLN A 43 4.60 4.85 0.74
CA GLN A 43 3.58 4.48 1.71
C GLN A 43 3.08 5.73 2.42
N VAL A 44 1.76 5.81 2.60
CA VAL A 44 1.10 6.86 3.36
C VAL A 44 0.35 6.19 4.50
N ASN A 45 0.55 6.69 5.72
CA ASN A 45 -0.18 6.24 6.90
C ASN A 45 -1.09 7.38 7.36
N ILE A 46 -2.36 7.07 7.62
CA ILE A 46 -3.35 8.03 8.09
C ILE A 46 -3.67 7.70 9.53
N HIS A 47 -3.53 8.68 10.41
CA HIS A 47 -3.97 8.57 11.80
C HIS A 47 -4.79 9.79 12.17
N ARG A 48 -5.72 9.59 13.10
CA ARG A 48 -6.46 10.68 13.74
C ARG A 48 -5.83 10.98 15.08
N GLU A 49 -5.60 12.25 15.36
CA GLU A 49 -5.16 12.71 16.67
C GLU A 49 -6.38 13.12 17.52
N VAL A 50 -6.35 12.78 18.80
CA VAL A 50 -7.39 13.18 19.76
C VAL A 50 -6.79 14.24 20.66
N ILE A 51 -7.31 15.46 20.55
CA ILE A 51 -6.85 16.59 21.36
C ILE A 51 -7.90 16.86 22.43
N SER A 52 -7.47 16.81 23.70
CA SER A 52 -8.30 17.18 24.84
C SER A 52 -8.15 18.67 25.10
N ILE A 53 -9.28 19.37 25.22
CA ILE A 53 -9.33 20.79 25.58
C ILE A 53 -10.08 20.90 26.90
N ASP A 54 -9.41 21.46 27.89
CA ASP A 54 -10.00 21.74 29.20
C ASP A 54 -10.86 23.00 29.12
N LYS A 55 -12.08 22.91 29.65
CA LYS A 55 -13.01 24.03 29.75
C LYS A 55 -13.52 24.11 31.18
N ASN A 56 -13.45 25.31 31.74
CA ASN A 56 -13.94 25.61 33.08
C ASN A 56 -15.28 26.33 33.00
N PHE A 57 -16.22 25.93 33.85
CA PHE A 57 -17.55 26.52 33.96
C PHE A 57 -17.81 26.92 35.41
N THR A 58 -18.35 28.12 35.64
CA THR A 58 -18.83 28.56 36.95
C THR A 58 -20.35 28.62 36.90
N ILE A 59 -20.99 27.79 37.71
CA ILE A 59 -22.45 27.64 37.75
C ILE A 59 -22.92 28.00 39.16
N PRO A 60 -23.80 29.00 39.32
CA PRO A 60 -24.39 29.29 40.61
C PRO A 60 -25.37 28.18 40.97
N ILE A 61 -25.26 27.66 42.20
CA ILE A 61 -26.22 26.70 42.76
C ILE A 61 -26.93 27.33 43.95
N LYS A 62 -28.18 26.94 44.15
CA LYS A 62 -29.01 27.35 45.28
C LYS A 62 -29.15 26.22 46.29
N ARG A 63 -29.29 26.62 47.54
CA ARG A 63 -29.65 25.76 48.66
C ARG A 63 -30.80 26.39 49.41
N GLU A 64 -31.77 25.57 49.78
CA GLU A 64 -32.89 25.97 50.62
C GLU A 64 -32.65 25.51 52.06
N GLU A 65 -32.75 26.46 53.01
CA GLU A 65 -32.58 26.22 54.43
C GLU A 65 -33.81 26.70 55.20
N LEU A 66 -34.32 25.85 56.10
CA LEU A 66 -35.29 26.24 57.11
C LEU A 66 -34.55 26.88 58.28
N VAL A 67 -34.91 28.10 58.63
CA VAL A 67 -34.35 28.83 59.78
C VAL A 67 -35.42 28.97 60.86
N ILE A 68 -35.14 28.44 62.05
CA ILE A 68 -36.00 28.56 63.23
C ILE A 68 -35.29 29.46 64.24
N GLU A 69 -35.84 30.64 64.49
CA GLU A 69 -35.30 31.62 65.43
C GLU A 69 -36.06 31.59 66.75
N LYS A 70 -35.34 31.43 67.87
CA LYS A 70 -35.92 31.52 69.21
C LYS A 70 -35.74 32.94 69.75
N THR A 71 -36.82 33.71 69.74
CA THR A 71 -36.86 35.03 70.37
C THR A 71 -37.30 34.90 71.82
N LEU A 72 -36.48 35.35 72.78
CA LEU A 72 -36.90 35.48 74.17
C LEU A 72 -37.86 36.67 74.29
N ILE A 73 -39.09 36.42 74.75
CA ILE A 73 -40.00 37.51 75.13
C ILE A 73 -39.39 38.21 76.34
N LYS A 74 -39.11 39.50 76.24
CA LYS A 74 -38.60 40.32 77.36
C LYS A 74 -39.55 40.16 78.54
N SER A 75 -39.09 39.47 79.57
CA SER A 75 -39.76 39.41 80.87
C SER A 75 -39.53 40.74 81.59
N THR A 76 -40.57 41.32 82.21
CA THR A 76 -40.52 42.56 83.01
C THR A 76 -39.74 42.39 84.33
N ILE A 77 -38.98 41.32 84.50
CA ILE A 77 -38.18 41.06 85.70
C ILE A 77 -36.86 41.87 85.61
N PRO A 78 -36.60 42.79 86.57
CA PRO A 78 -35.34 43.54 86.62
C PRO A 78 -34.15 42.59 86.78
N GLY A 79 -33.18 42.63 85.86
CA GLY A 79 -31.93 41.87 85.92
C GLY A 79 -31.80 40.70 84.94
N PHE A 80 -32.80 40.43 84.09
CA PHE A 80 -32.68 39.39 83.06
C PHE A 80 -31.93 39.93 81.82
N ASN A 81 -30.66 39.55 81.69
CA ASN A 81 -29.88 39.82 80.48
C ASN A 81 -30.39 38.90 79.36
N ALA A 82 -31.03 39.46 78.33
CA ALA A 82 -31.47 38.69 77.18
C ALA A 82 -30.25 38.05 76.50
N SER A 83 -30.19 36.71 76.50
CA SER A 83 -29.18 35.98 75.73
C SER A 83 -29.40 36.21 74.23
N SER A 84 -28.32 36.14 73.44
CA SER A 84 -28.39 36.27 71.98
C SER A 84 -29.40 35.26 71.39
N PRO A 85 -30.18 35.64 70.37
CA PRO A 85 -31.16 34.74 69.76
C PRO A 85 -30.46 33.48 69.24
N GLU A 86 -30.99 32.32 69.63
CA GLU A 86 -30.52 31.01 69.15
C GLU A 86 -31.28 30.69 67.86
N ALA A 87 -30.55 30.39 66.78
CA ALA A 87 -31.12 30.03 65.50
C ALA A 87 -30.69 28.62 65.08
N ILE A 88 -31.66 27.76 64.75
CA ILE A 88 -31.44 26.41 64.22
C ILE A 88 -31.63 26.47 62.70
N ARG A 89 -30.66 25.97 61.94
CA ARG A 89 -30.73 25.88 60.47
C ARG A 89 -30.79 24.43 60.03
N ILE A 90 -31.84 24.06 59.30
CA ILE A 90 -32.05 22.71 58.76
C ILE A 90 -32.04 22.79 57.23
N PRO A 91 -31.13 22.11 56.54
CA PRO A 91 -31.15 22.10 55.07
C PRO A 91 -32.32 21.27 54.55
N LEU A 92 -33.01 21.79 53.53
CA LEU A 92 -34.17 21.13 52.92
C LEU A 92 -33.81 20.52 51.56
N CYS A 93 -33.28 21.33 50.65
CA CYS A 93 -32.95 20.92 49.29
C CYS A 93 -31.72 21.67 48.76
N GLU A 94 -31.02 21.06 47.81
CA GLU A 94 -29.82 21.58 47.17
C GLU A 94 -29.88 21.33 45.66
N GLU A 95 -29.48 22.32 44.86
CA GLU A 95 -29.35 22.17 43.42
C GLU A 95 -28.10 21.35 43.06
N HIS A 96 -28.27 20.31 42.25
CA HIS A 96 -27.18 19.50 41.71
C HIS A 96 -26.95 19.80 40.24
N VAL A 97 -25.68 19.90 39.84
CA VAL A 97 -25.29 20.12 38.44
C VAL A 97 -24.87 18.80 37.81
N GLU A 98 -25.45 18.47 36.65
CA GLU A 98 -25.08 17.33 35.82
C GLU A 98 -24.50 17.82 34.47
N PHE A 99 -23.45 17.16 33.99
CA PHE A 99 -22.83 17.47 32.70
C PHE A 99 -22.77 16.22 31.83
N SER A 100 -23.14 16.36 30.55
CA SER A 100 -22.98 15.33 29.54
C SER A 100 -22.23 15.87 28.33
N LYS A 101 -21.32 15.06 27.79
CA LYS A 101 -20.60 15.32 26.54
C LYS A 101 -21.09 14.33 25.49
N HIS A 102 -21.42 14.83 24.31
CA HIS A 102 -21.71 14.01 23.14
C HIS A 102 -20.68 14.30 22.04
N MET A 103 -20.37 13.28 21.24
CA MET A 103 -19.49 13.43 20.09
C MET A 103 -20.28 13.96 18.90
N VAL A 104 -19.64 14.83 18.11
CA VAL A 104 -20.16 15.34 16.85
C VAL A 104 -19.12 15.15 15.76
N THR A 105 -19.55 14.71 14.58
CA THR A 105 -18.69 14.66 13.40
C THR A 105 -18.52 16.07 12.87
N LEU A 106 -17.28 16.51 12.72
CA LEU A 106 -16.98 17.85 12.21
C LEU A 106 -16.66 17.83 10.72
N GLU A 107 -15.93 16.81 10.27
CA GLU A 107 -15.41 16.73 8.90
C GLU A 107 -15.30 15.27 8.45
N ASP A 108 -15.55 15.05 7.15
CA ASP A 108 -15.35 13.78 6.46
C ASP A 108 -14.15 13.90 5.51
N VAL A 109 -13.14 13.05 5.72
CA VAL A 109 -11.93 13.02 4.88
C VAL A 109 -11.95 11.78 3.98
N SER A 110 -11.87 11.99 2.67
CA SER A 110 -11.88 10.92 1.65
C SER A 110 -10.54 10.77 0.95
N ILE A 111 -10.05 9.54 0.81
CA ILE A 111 -8.78 9.22 0.15
C ILE A 111 -9.03 8.33 -1.07
N TYR A 112 -8.43 8.69 -2.20
CA TYR A 112 -8.56 7.95 -3.46
C TYR A 112 -7.20 7.69 -4.11
N LYS A 113 -7.08 6.52 -4.73
CA LYS A 113 -5.94 6.19 -5.59
C LYS A 113 -6.34 6.43 -7.05
N HIS A 114 -5.61 7.31 -7.73
CA HIS A 114 -5.78 7.54 -9.16
C HIS A 114 -4.68 6.80 -9.95
N GLN A 115 -5.08 6.01 -10.96
CA GLN A 115 -4.14 5.37 -11.87
C GLN A 115 -3.96 6.24 -13.11
N ILE A 116 -2.75 6.77 -13.29
CA ILE A 116 -2.38 7.53 -14.48
C ILE A 116 -1.71 6.57 -15.46
N LYS A 117 -2.12 6.61 -16.73
CA LYS A 117 -1.50 5.84 -17.80
C LYS A 117 -0.48 6.73 -18.52
N GLU A 118 0.75 6.26 -18.58
CA GLU A 118 1.82 6.84 -19.37
C GLU A 118 2.21 5.86 -20.48
N ILE A 119 2.51 6.40 -21.67
CA ILE A 119 2.96 5.60 -22.81
C ILE A 119 4.48 5.74 -22.90
N ILE A 120 5.17 4.61 -22.81
CA ILE A 120 6.62 4.54 -23.00
C ILE A 120 6.89 3.83 -24.32
N HIS A 121 7.64 4.46 -25.20
CA HIS A 121 8.08 3.88 -26.47
C HIS A 121 9.38 3.11 -26.28
N ILE A 122 9.43 1.87 -26.77
CA ILE A 122 10.60 1.00 -26.69
C ILE A 122 10.88 0.50 -28.11
N GLU A 123 12.11 0.71 -28.58
CA GLU A 123 12.59 0.22 -29.88
C GLU A 123 13.69 -0.81 -29.66
N GLU A 124 13.53 -1.99 -30.27
CA GLU A 124 14.50 -3.08 -30.21
C GLU A 124 14.69 -3.72 -31.58
N THR A 125 15.92 -4.15 -31.89
CA THR A 125 16.27 -4.81 -33.15
C THR A 125 16.42 -6.31 -32.93
N LEU A 126 15.55 -7.11 -33.55
CA LEU A 126 15.58 -8.57 -33.46
C LEU A 126 16.35 -9.19 -34.62
N LYS A 127 17.20 -10.17 -34.31
CA LYS A 127 17.98 -10.90 -35.31
C LYS A 127 17.29 -12.20 -35.72
N ARG A 128 17.48 -12.54 -36.99
CA ARG A 128 17.05 -13.81 -37.57
C ARG A 128 18.18 -14.37 -38.43
N GLU A 129 18.46 -15.65 -38.26
CA GLU A 129 19.41 -16.35 -39.11
C GLU A 129 18.73 -16.73 -40.45
N GLU A 130 19.48 -16.64 -41.55
CA GLU A 130 19.04 -17.10 -42.87
C GLU A 130 20.04 -18.12 -43.43
N PRO A 131 19.59 -19.32 -43.84
CA PRO A 131 20.48 -20.31 -44.42
C PRO A 131 20.98 -19.85 -45.79
N LYS A 132 22.30 -19.74 -45.97
CA LYS A 132 22.93 -19.47 -47.27
C LYS A 132 23.74 -20.68 -47.72
N ILE A 133 23.29 -21.34 -48.78
CA ILE A 133 23.96 -22.51 -49.35
C ILE A 133 24.92 -22.04 -50.46
N LYS A 134 26.21 -22.35 -50.31
CA LYS A 134 27.22 -22.17 -51.36
C LYS A 134 27.66 -23.53 -51.86
N THR A 135 27.75 -23.69 -53.17
CA THR A 135 28.18 -24.95 -53.78
C THR A 135 29.32 -24.72 -54.76
N THR A 136 30.14 -25.75 -54.94
CA THR A 136 31.26 -25.77 -55.89
C THR A 136 31.17 -27.05 -56.73
N GLY A 137 31.33 -26.95 -58.06
CA GLY A 137 31.09 -28.06 -59.00
C GLY A 137 29.68 -28.02 -59.61
N ALA A 138 29.16 -29.17 -60.08
CA ALA A 138 27.81 -29.30 -60.66
C ALA A 138 26.87 -30.11 -59.74
N PRO A 139 26.48 -29.57 -58.57
CA PRO A 139 25.59 -30.26 -57.64
C PRO A 139 24.15 -30.30 -58.19
N ARG A 140 23.47 -31.43 -57.98
CA ARG A 140 22.04 -31.54 -58.23
C ARG A 140 21.28 -31.11 -56.97
N ILE A 141 20.74 -29.89 -56.97
CA ILE A 141 19.85 -29.39 -55.90
C ILE A 141 18.44 -29.89 -56.20
N ILE A 142 17.82 -30.58 -55.25
CA ILE A 142 16.43 -31.03 -55.32
C ILE A 142 15.69 -30.26 -54.24
N ASP A 143 14.85 -29.32 -54.66
CA ASP A 143 13.96 -28.59 -53.76
C ASP A 143 12.55 -29.21 -53.87
N GLU A 144 12.06 -29.78 -52.78
CA GLU A 144 10.74 -30.41 -52.71
C GLU A 144 9.66 -29.46 -52.17
N SER A 145 9.90 -28.14 -52.16
CA SER A 145 8.95 -27.15 -51.63
C SER A 145 7.77 -26.79 -52.59
N ASN A 146 7.28 -27.73 -53.40
CA ASN A 146 6.03 -27.56 -54.16
C ASN A 146 4.87 -28.26 -53.44
N PHE A 147 4.42 -27.69 -52.31
CA PHE A 147 3.07 -27.95 -51.80
C PHE A 147 2.21 -26.72 -52.06
N THR A 148 1.45 -26.80 -53.16
CA THR A 148 0.30 -25.95 -53.46
C THR A 148 -0.68 -25.98 -52.29
N HIS A 149 -0.97 -24.82 -51.68
CA HIS A 149 -2.20 -24.64 -50.91
C HIS A 149 -3.32 -24.26 -51.89
N SER A 150 -4.34 -25.12 -52.00
CA SER A 150 -5.69 -24.73 -52.46
C SER A 150 -6.47 -24.13 -51.30
#